data_AF-A0A392NH10-F1
#
_entry.id   AF-A0A392NH10-F1
#
_cell.length_a   1.000
_cell.length_b   1.000
_cell.length_c   1.000
_cell.angle_alpha   90.00
_cell.angle_beta   90.00
_cell.angle_gamma   90.00
#
_symmetry.space_group_name_H-M   'P 1'
#
loop_
_entity.id
_entity.type
_entity.pdbx_description
1 polymer ?
#
loop_
_entity_poly.entity_id
_entity_poly.type
_entity_poly.pdbx_seq_one_letter_code
_entity_poly.pdbx_strand_id
1 'polypeptide(L)'
;MAHGGLNKRRVRVNNPPNRRSTTKKFKPPVSLKNQIRSAERMLRKNLPSEVREAQEQKLAALKKQQEIHTRLAVERKIFLRDRKIKFFERRKVERRIRRLEKLQRSSSSQDTSASPDQLASLKQDLQYVMVYIFYCF
;
A
#
# COMPACT_ATOMS: atom_id res chain seq x y z
N MET A 1 -39.22 -12.50 30.22
CA MET A 1 -39.18 -12.97 28.81
C MET A 1 -37.75 -13.42 28.51
N ALA A 2 -37.50 -14.72 28.62
CA ALA A 2 -36.19 -15.33 28.48
C ALA A 2 -36.05 -15.96 27.09
N HIS A 3 -35.03 -15.56 26.33
CA HIS A 3 -34.59 -16.30 25.15
C HIS A 3 -33.08 -16.53 25.25
N GLY A 4 -32.73 -17.70 25.79
CA GLY A 4 -31.38 -18.24 25.75
C GLY A 4 -31.03 -18.70 24.34
N GLY A 5 -30.01 -18.09 23.75
CA GLY A 5 -29.40 -18.52 22.50
C GLY A 5 -28.20 -19.42 22.78
N LEU A 6 -28.37 -20.71 22.54
CA LEU A 6 -27.38 -21.78 22.72
C LEU A 6 -26.01 -21.43 22.12
N ASN A 7 -25.01 -21.43 23.00
CA ASN A 7 -23.59 -21.53 22.68
C ASN A 7 -23.34 -22.76 21.80
N LYS A 8 -23.29 -22.57 20.48
CA LYS A 8 -22.80 -23.57 19.52
C LYS A 8 -21.32 -23.83 19.80
N ARG A 9 -21.05 -24.81 20.67
CA ARG A 9 -19.73 -25.44 20.79
C ARG A 9 -19.31 -25.87 19.39
N ARG A 10 -18.32 -25.19 18.84
CA ARG A 10 -17.65 -25.61 17.61
C ARG A 10 -16.93 -26.91 17.94
N VAL A 11 -17.59 -28.04 17.67
CA VAL A 11 -16.99 -29.37 17.73
C VAL A 11 -15.74 -29.32 16.86
N ARG A 12 -14.57 -29.55 17.47
CA ARG A 12 -13.32 -29.69 16.73
C ARG A 12 -13.48 -30.93 15.86
N VAL A 13 -13.79 -30.73 14.58
CA VAL A 13 -13.77 -31.79 13.58
C VAL A 13 -12.35 -32.30 13.50
N ASN A 14 -12.22 -33.62 13.68
CA ASN A 14 -11.00 -34.40 13.66
C ASN A 14 -10.04 -33.91 12.56
N ASN A 15 -8.84 -33.53 12.97
CA ASN A 15 -7.75 -33.27 12.04
C ASN A 15 -7.38 -34.62 11.40
N PRO A 16 -7.48 -34.80 10.07
CA PRO A 16 -7.14 -36.08 9.46
C PRO A 16 -5.66 -36.41 9.69
N PRO A 17 -5.30 -37.70 9.84
CA PRO A 17 -3.91 -38.09 10.02
C PRO A 17 -3.12 -37.64 8.80
N ASN A 18 -2.03 -36.93 9.06
CA ASN A 18 -1.11 -36.32 8.12
C ASN A 18 -0.69 -37.33 7.03
N ARG A 19 -1.43 -37.34 5.92
CA ARG A 19 -1.09 -38.09 4.71
C ARG A 19 0.19 -37.45 4.21
N ARG A 20 1.32 -38.12 4.46
CA ARG A 20 2.68 -37.70 4.07
C ARG A 20 2.69 -37.53 2.55
N SER A 21 2.29 -36.36 2.07
CA SER A 21 2.37 -36.01 0.67
C SER A 21 3.85 -35.85 0.36
N THR A 22 4.36 -36.70 -0.54
CA THR A 22 5.67 -36.58 -1.17
C THR A 22 5.77 -35.35 -2.10
N THR A 23 4.90 -34.36 -1.90
CA THR A 23 4.96 -33.06 -2.53
C THR A 23 6.24 -32.37 -2.04
N LYS A 24 7.23 -32.25 -2.93
CA LYS A 24 8.45 -31.47 -2.69
C LYS A 24 8.06 -30.15 -2.04
N LYS A 25 8.39 -29.98 -0.76
CA LYS A 25 8.12 -28.75 -0.02
C LYS A 25 8.80 -27.60 -0.75
N PHE A 26 8.03 -26.73 -1.41
CA PHE A 26 8.55 -25.53 -2.05
C PHE A 26 9.17 -24.66 -0.96
N LYS A 27 10.50 -24.65 -0.89
CA LYS A 27 11.21 -23.77 0.04
C LYS A 27 11.20 -22.39 -0.58
N PRO A 28 10.73 -21.35 0.14
CA PRO A 28 10.77 -20.00 -0.37
C PRO A 28 12.23 -19.63 -0.69
N PRO A 29 12.48 -18.87 -1.77
CA PRO A 29 13.81 -18.42 -2.09
C PRO A 29 14.40 -17.65 -0.91
N VAL A 30 15.70 -17.85 -0.67
CA VAL A 30 16.43 -17.13 0.38
C VAL A 30 16.26 -15.61 0.20
N SER A 31 16.07 -14.87 1.30
CA SER A 31 15.93 -13.41 1.29
C SER A 31 17.08 -12.73 0.51
N LEU A 32 16.81 -11.64 -0.20
CA LEU A 32 17.81 -10.87 -0.96
C LEU A 32 19.04 -10.51 -0.12
N LYS A 33 18.84 -10.10 1.15
CA LYS A 33 19.94 -9.83 2.08
C LYS A 33 20.79 -11.06 2.38
N ASN A 34 20.20 -12.25 2.39
CA ASN A 34 20.94 -13.51 2.56
C ASN A 34 21.73 -13.85 1.29
N GLN A 35 21.16 -13.59 0.12
CA GLN A 35 21.85 -13.79 -1.16
C GLN A 35 23.07 -12.87 -1.28
N ILE A 36 22.95 -11.58 -0.93
CA ILE A 36 24.06 -10.62 -0.91
C ILE A 36 25.16 -11.10 0.06
N ARG A 37 24.80 -11.41 1.31
CA ARG A 37 25.77 -11.91 2.31
C ARG A 37 26.45 -13.19 1.86
N SER A 38 25.73 -14.09 1.19
CA SER A 38 26.30 -15.32 0.64
C SER A 38 27.29 -15.01 -0.49
N ALA A 39 26.96 -14.07 -1.37
CA ALA A 39 27.85 -13.65 -2.45
C ALA A 39 29.12 -12.98 -1.93
N GLU A 40 29.00 -12.09 -0.94
CA GLU A 40 30.13 -11.45 -0.27
C GLU A 40 31.06 -12.46 0.40
N ARG A 41 30.49 -13.47 1.09
CA ARG A 41 31.29 -14.54 1.70
C ARG A 41 32.02 -15.40 0.68
N MET A 42 31.44 -15.62 -0.51
CA MET A 42 32.11 -16.35 -1.58
C MET A 42 33.30 -15.57 -2.12
N LEU A 43 33.16 -14.26 -2.32
CA LEU A 43 34.24 -13.40 -2.81
C LEU A 43 35.42 -13.24 -1.83
N ARG A 44 35.21 -13.50 -0.54
CA ARG A 44 36.29 -13.54 0.46
C ARG A 44 37.19 -14.79 0.35
N LYS A 45 36.80 -15.79 -0.43
CA LYS A 45 37.59 -17.02 -0.65
C LYS A 45 38.47 -16.87 -1.90
N ASN A 46 39.53 -17.66 -1.99
CA ASN A 46 40.35 -17.74 -3.19
C ASN A 46 39.58 -18.52 -4.28
N LEU A 47 39.01 -17.79 -5.24
CA LEU A 47 38.33 -18.34 -6.41
C LEU A 47 39.10 -18.02 -7.70
N PRO A 48 38.96 -18.84 -8.75
CA PRO A 48 39.45 -18.52 -10.10
C PRO A 48 38.88 -17.17 -10.58
N SER A 49 39.66 -16.43 -11.38
CA SER A 49 39.32 -15.06 -11.83
C SER A 49 37.93 -15.00 -12.48
N GLU A 50 37.64 -15.94 -13.38
CA GLU A 50 36.37 -16.00 -14.10
C GLU A 50 35.16 -16.15 -13.15
N VAL A 51 35.27 -17.01 -12.15
CA VAL A 51 34.19 -17.24 -11.17
C VAL A 51 34.05 -16.04 -10.23
N ARG A 52 35.15 -15.35 -9.92
CA ARG A 52 35.15 -14.12 -9.13
C ARG A 52 34.40 -13.01 -9.86
N GLU A 53 34.70 -12.78 -11.13
CA GLU A 53 34.04 -11.77 -11.97
C GLU A 53 32.53 -12.03 -12.09
N ALA A 54 32.13 -13.28 -12.37
CA ALA A 54 30.71 -13.65 -12.43
C ALA A 54 30.00 -13.41 -11.07
N GLN A 55 30.67 -13.71 -9.96
CA GLN A 55 30.13 -13.53 -8.62
C GLN A 55 30.03 -12.04 -8.22
N GLU A 56 30.97 -11.20 -8.67
CA GLU A 56 30.93 -9.74 -8.51
C GLU A 56 29.78 -9.11 -9.31
N GLN A 57 29.60 -9.51 -10.57
CA GLN A 57 28.46 -9.06 -11.38
C GLN A 57 27.13 -9.43 -10.73
N LYS A 58 27.01 -10.66 -10.22
CA LYS A 58 25.82 -11.11 -9.47
C LYS A 58 25.59 -10.30 -8.20
N LEU A 59 26.66 -10.01 -7.44
CA LEU A 59 26.58 -9.19 -6.25
C LEU A 59 26.12 -7.76 -6.59
N ALA A 60 26.64 -7.17 -7.66
CA ALA A 60 26.24 -5.85 -8.12
C ALA A 60 24.74 -5.81 -8.50
N ALA A 61 24.25 -6.83 -9.22
CA ALA A 61 22.83 -6.94 -9.56
C ALA A 61 21.93 -7.05 -8.31
N LEU A 62 22.33 -7.87 -7.34
CA LEU A 62 21.59 -8.02 -6.08
C LEU A 62 21.56 -6.73 -5.25
N LYS A 63 22.66 -5.95 -5.25
CA LYS A 63 22.70 -4.63 -4.59
C LYS A 63 21.76 -3.63 -5.26
N LYS A 64 21.77 -3.54 -6.60
CA LYS A 64 20.81 -2.70 -7.35
C LYS A 64 19.36 -3.07 -7.03
N GLN A 65 19.04 -4.36 -6.96
CA GLN A 65 17.70 -4.81 -6.59
C GLN A 65 17.33 -4.40 -5.15
N GLN A 66 18.28 -4.51 -4.22
CA GLN A 66 18.08 -4.10 -2.82
C GLN A 66 17.84 -2.59 -2.69
N GLU A 67 18.53 -1.77 -3.48
CA GLU A 67 18.33 -0.31 -3.54
C GLU A 67 16.92 0.03 -4.03
N ILE A 68 16.48 -0.58 -5.14
CA ILE A 68 15.13 -0.41 -5.68
C ILE A 68 14.07 -0.78 -4.64
N HIS A 69 14.22 -1.93 -3.97
CA HIS A 69 13.30 -2.34 -2.90
C HIS A 69 13.27 -1.34 -1.74
N THR A 70 14.41 -0.77 -1.39
CA THR A 70 14.51 0.21 -0.29
C THR A 70 13.82 1.51 -0.68
N ARG A 71 14.04 1.98 -1.91
CA ARG A 71 13.36 3.15 -2.48
C ARG A 71 11.84 2.96 -2.52
N LEU A 72 11.36 1.85 -3.07
CA LEU A 72 9.94 1.53 -3.15
C LEU A 72 9.30 1.41 -1.75
N ALA A 73 10.02 0.90 -0.76
CA ALA A 73 9.52 0.82 0.62
C ALA A 73 9.31 2.22 1.23
N VAL A 74 10.22 3.15 0.97
CA VAL A 74 10.11 4.55 1.40
C VAL A 74 8.94 5.24 0.69
N GLU A 75 8.85 5.11 -0.62
CA GLU A 75 7.75 5.65 -1.43
C GLU A 75 6.39 5.11 -0.96
N ARG A 76 6.30 3.80 -0.68
CA ARG A 76 5.09 3.18 -0.13
C ARG A 76 4.72 3.74 1.25
N LYS A 77 5.71 4.03 2.11
CA LYS A 77 5.46 4.62 3.44
C LYS A 77 4.89 6.04 3.30
N ILE A 78 5.47 6.85 2.43
CA ILE A 78 4.98 8.21 2.12
C ILE A 78 3.58 8.14 1.54
N PHE A 79 3.37 7.27 0.55
CA PHE A 79 2.07 7.05 -0.08
C PHE A 79 0.99 6.68 0.93
N LEU A 80 1.25 5.72 1.82
CA LEU A 80 0.25 5.29 2.82
C LEU A 80 -0.10 6.39 3.82
N ARG A 81 0.88 7.22 4.21
CA ARG A 81 0.66 8.38 5.07
C ARG A 81 -0.21 9.42 4.36
N ASP A 82 0.16 9.79 3.14
CA ASP A 82 -0.47 10.89 2.42
C ASP A 82 -1.83 10.49 1.84
N ARG A 83 -2.03 9.20 1.52
CA ARG A 83 -3.32 8.64 1.06
C ARG A 83 -4.46 8.98 2.02
N LYS A 84 -4.23 8.87 3.33
CA LYS A 84 -5.27 9.15 4.34
C LYS A 84 -5.57 10.65 4.41
N ILE A 85 -4.55 11.50 4.36
CA ILE A 85 -4.68 12.96 4.36
C ILE A 85 -5.49 13.41 3.14
N LYS A 86 -5.08 12.98 1.94
CA LYS A 86 -5.77 13.29 0.67
C LYS A 86 -7.22 12.81 0.67
N PHE A 87 -7.50 11.63 1.23
CA PHE A 87 -8.88 11.12 1.36
C PHE A 87 -9.76 12.04 2.21
N PHE A 88 -9.25 12.51 3.36
CA PHE A 88 -10.02 13.41 4.22
C PHE A 88 -10.23 14.78 3.61
N GLU A 89 -9.21 15.36 2.95
CA GLU A 89 -9.35 16.63 2.26
C GLU A 89 -10.37 16.54 1.12
N ARG A 90 -10.26 15.52 0.26
CA ARG A 90 -11.26 15.24 -0.79
C ARG A 90 -12.67 15.17 -0.21
N ARG A 91 -12.86 14.37 0.85
CA ARG A 91 -14.19 14.18 1.48
C ARG A 91 -14.68 15.42 2.22
N LYS A 92 -13.79 16.31 2.69
CA LYS A 92 -14.14 17.60 3.29
C LYS A 92 -14.68 18.56 2.22
N VAL A 93 -13.96 18.72 1.12
CA VAL A 93 -14.34 19.56 -0.02
C VAL A 93 -15.66 19.07 -0.64
N GLU A 94 -15.79 17.76 -0.91
CA GLU A 94 -17.04 17.18 -1.45
C GLU A 94 -18.26 17.45 -0.56
N ARG A 95 -18.11 17.33 0.77
CA ARG A 95 -19.22 17.61 1.69
C ARG A 95 -19.57 19.09 1.73
N ARG A 96 -18.57 19.98 1.63
CA ARG A 96 -18.82 21.42 1.59
C ARG A 96 -19.56 21.81 0.31
N ILE A 97 -19.13 21.30 -0.84
CA ILE A 97 -19.82 21.47 -2.13
C ILE A 97 -21.28 21.00 -2.02
N ARG A 98 -21.52 19.75 -1.57
CA ARG A 98 -22.88 19.21 -1.43
C ARG A 98 -23.79 20.06 -0.53
N ARG A 99 -23.25 20.62 0.56
CA ARG A 99 -24.00 21.50 1.48
C ARG A 99 -24.33 22.83 0.81
N LEU A 100 -23.37 23.46 0.16
CA LEU A 100 -23.56 24.74 -0.54
C LEU A 100 -24.55 24.60 -1.70
N GLU A 101 -24.44 23.55 -2.50
CA GLU A 101 -25.40 23.28 -3.57
C GLU A 101 -26.81 23.00 -3.03
N LYS A 102 -26.93 22.28 -1.91
CA LYS A 102 -28.23 22.06 -1.27
C LYS A 102 -28.82 23.37 -0.78
N LEU A 103 -28.01 24.22 -0.14
CA LEU A 103 -28.42 25.55 0.32
C LEU A 103 -28.90 26.41 -0.85
N GLN A 104 -28.13 26.50 -1.94
CA GLN A 104 -28.53 27.23 -3.15
C GLN A 104 -29.86 26.73 -3.73
N ARG A 105 -30.09 25.41 -3.76
CA ARG A 105 -31.38 24.85 -4.22
C ARG A 105 -32.55 25.16 -3.28
N SER A 106 -32.32 25.23 -1.97
CA SER A 106 -33.36 25.52 -0.98
C SER A 106 -33.61 27.02 -0.74
N SER A 107 -32.62 27.88 -1.03
CA SER A 107 -32.71 29.33 -0.91
C SER A 107 -32.97 29.94 -2.30
N SER A 108 -34.23 29.84 -2.74
CA SER A 108 -34.73 30.52 -3.94
C SER A 108 -34.96 32.03 -3.72
N SER A 109 -34.62 32.56 -2.55
CA SER A 109 -34.94 33.92 -2.12
C SER A 109 -33.75 34.49 -1.36
N GLN A 110 -32.91 35.22 -2.07
CA GLN A 110 -32.17 36.42 -1.65
C GLN A 110 -31.27 36.42 -0.37
N ASP A 111 -31.05 35.28 0.31
CA ASP A 111 -30.23 35.22 1.54
C ASP A 111 -28.95 34.37 1.42
N THR A 112 -28.42 34.19 0.20
CA THR A 112 -27.18 33.42 0.01
C THR A 112 -25.93 34.25 0.27
N SER A 113 -25.49 34.26 1.53
CA SER A 113 -24.12 34.63 1.94
C SER A 113 -23.03 33.66 1.42
N ALA A 114 -23.41 32.61 0.68
CA ALA A 114 -22.50 31.73 -0.04
C ALA A 114 -22.39 32.18 -1.50
N SER A 115 -21.38 33.00 -1.79
CA SER A 115 -21.14 33.48 -3.15
C SER A 115 -20.86 32.31 -4.11
N PRO A 116 -21.32 32.39 -5.37
CA PRO A 116 -21.00 31.40 -6.41
C PRO A 116 -19.47 31.20 -6.56
N ASP A 117 -18.68 32.23 -6.23
CA ASP A 117 -17.22 32.19 -6.23
C ASP A 117 -16.66 31.19 -5.21
N GLN A 118 -17.28 31.04 -4.03
CA GLN A 118 -16.90 30.02 -3.05
C GLN A 118 -17.14 28.61 -3.55
N LEU A 119 -18.18 28.40 -4.38
CA LEU A 119 -18.44 27.10 -4.97
C LEU A 119 -17.44 26.79 -6.09
N ALA A 120 -17.07 27.80 -6.89
CA ALA A 120 -16.07 27.69 -7.94
C ALA A 120 -14.68 27.36 -7.37
N SER A 121 -14.25 28.05 -6.31
CA SER A 121 -12.97 27.77 -5.64
C SER A 121 -12.91 26.36 -5.05
N LEU A 122 -13.97 25.89 -4.40
CA LEU A 122 -14.02 24.52 -3.88
C LEU A 122 -13.99 23.45 -4.97
N LYS A 123 -14.55 23.73 -6.16
CA LYS A 123 -14.45 22.81 -7.31
C LYS A 123 -13.01 22.76 -7.85
N GLN A 124 -12.31 23.88 -7.86
CA GLN A 124 -10.89 23.95 -8.20
C GLN A 124 -10.03 23.19 -7.18
N ASP A 125 -10.30 23.36 -5.87
CA ASP A 125 -9.64 22.59 -4.81
C ASP A 125 -9.86 21.09 -4.96
N LEU A 126 -11.08 20.68 -5.33
CA LEU A 126 -11.39 19.27 -5.59
C LEU A 126 -10.58 18.73 -6.76
N GLN A 127 -10.48 19.49 -7.86
CA GLN A 127 -9.64 19.12 -9.00
C GLN A 127 -8.17 19.04 -8.61
N TYR A 128 -7.65 20.00 -7.84
CA TYR A 128 -6.28 19.97 -7.33
C TYR A 128 -6.00 18.71 -6.51
N VAL A 129 -6.91 18.36 -5.59
CA VAL A 129 -6.81 17.13 -4.79
C VAL A 129 -6.88 15.87 -5.68
N MET A 130 -7.74 15.85 -6.71
CA MET A 130 -7.87 14.70 -7.62
C MET A 130 -6.64 14.51 -8.52
N VAL A 131 -6.16 15.59 -9.14
CA VAL A 131 -4.96 15.62 -9.98
C VAL A 131 -3.74 15.21 -9.15
N TYR A 132 -3.58 15.76 -7.95
CA TYR A 132 -2.48 15.40 -7.04
C TYR A 132 -2.56 13.96 -6.50
N ILE A 133 -3.71 13.29 -6.59
CA ILE A 133 -3.83 11.84 -6.31
C ILE A 133 -3.41 11.01 -7.52
N PHE A 134 -3.74 11.46 -8.75
CA PHE A 134 -3.51 10.70 -9.98
C PHE A 134 -2.06 10.75 -10.48
N TYR A 135 -1.37 11.89 -10.32
CA TYR A 135 0.03 12.08 -10.75
C TYR A 135 1.07 11.68 -9.70
N CYS A 136 0.66 11.09 -8.58
CA CYS A 136 1.55 10.62 -7.50
C CYS A 136 1.69 9.09 -7.52
N PHE A 137 1.38 8.48 -8.67
CA PHE A 137 1.43 7.06 -8.98
C PHE A 137 2.19 6.89 -10.30
#